data_AF-A0A8T5H7E0-F1
#
_entry.id   AF-A0A8T5H7E0-F1
#
_cell.length_a   1.000
_cell.length_b   1.000
_cell.length_c   1.000
_cell.angle_alpha   90.00
_cell.angle_beta   90.00
_cell.angle_gamma   90.00
#
_symmetry.space_group_name_H-M   'P 1'
#
loop_
_entity.id
_entity.type
_entity.pdbx_description
1 polymer ?
#
loop_
_entity_poly.entity_id
_entity_poly.type
_entity_poly.pdbx_seq_one_letter_code
_entity_poly.pdbx_strand_id
1 'polypeptide(L)'
;MGNSETFGVEKGHGEKIITWLNKQAKLQNNKLEARLYNYEISTKNFGDFEMFSWMGDVQIARKMIIKASKKFKVKVIEGGYKPKEKLIKMKKFDFAKVKKGDKTIGQLEFAVSRFGNAQWEIQDEERH
;
A
#
# COMPACT_ATOMS: atom_id res chain seq x y z
N MET A 1 -14.86 -5.42 -8.23
CA MET A 1 -13.99 -4.35 -7.72
C MET A 1 -13.09 -4.97 -6.66
N GLY A 2 -11.77 -4.95 -6.85
CA GLY A 2 -10.84 -5.45 -5.86
C GLY A 2 -10.45 -4.31 -4.92
N ASN A 3 -10.72 -4.45 -3.63
CA ASN A 3 -10.10 -3.58 -2.64
C ASN A 3 -8.63 -4.01 -2.51
N SER A 4 -7.71 -3.06 -2.55
CA SER A 4 -6.30 -3.30 -2.25
C SER A 4 -5.96 -2.59 -0.95
N GLU A 5 -5.52 -3.35 0.05
CA GLU A 5 -5.36 -2.87 1.43
C GLU A 5 -3.90 -2.77 1.86
N THR A 6 -2.98 -3.27 1.04
CA THR A 6 -1.52 -3.32 1.27
C THR A 6 -0.80 -2.10 0.72
N PHE A 7 -1.48 -0.94 0.76
CA PHE A 7 -0.85 0.33 0.49
C PHE A 7 -0.60 1.08 1.79
N GLY A 8 0.49 1.83 1.83
CA GLY A 8 0.87 2.61 3.00
C GLY A 8 1.68 3.84 2.64
N VAL A 9 1.67 4.83 3.53
CA VAL A 9 2.46 6.05 3.41
C VAL A 9 3.25 6.27 4.69
N GLU A 10 4.43 6.88 4.58
CA GLU A 10 5.26 7.21 5.75
C GLU A 10 4.43 7.93 6.82
N LYS A 11 4.55 7.46 8.07
CA LYS A 11 3.76 7.93 9.21
C LYS A 11 3.83 9.46 9.37
N GLY A 12 2.68 10.06 9.68
CA GLY A 12 2.50 11.51 9.79
C GLY A 12 2.12 12.19 8.46
N HIS A 13 1.93 11.43 7.39
CA HIS A 13 1.56 11.96 6.07
C HIS A 13 0.25 11.37 5.51
N GLY A 14 -0.37 10.44 6.23
CA GLY A 14 -1.63 9.76 5.90
C GLY A 14 -2.69 10.71 5.35
N GLU A 15 -3.21 11.58 6.21
CA GLU A 15 -4.33 12.46 5.85
C GLU A 15 -4.02 13.31 4.61
N LYS A 16 -2.86 13.99 4.63
CA LYS A 16 -2.41 14.87 3.55
C LYS A 16 -2.33 14.14 2.20
N ILE A 17 -1.79 12.93 2.19
CA ILE A 17 -1.63 12.15 0.96
C ILE A 17 -2.97 11.59 0.49
N ILE A 18 -3.79 11.04 1.40
CA ILE A 18 -5.11 10.51 1.05
C ILE A 18 -6.02 11.60 0.48
N THR A 19 -6.06 12.78 1.11
CA THR A 19 -6.79 13.94 0.57
C THR A 19 -6.30 14.32 -0.82
N TRP A 20 -4.97 14.34 -1.03
CA TRP A 20 -4.41 14.65 -2.34
C TRP A 20 -4.77 13.60 -3.39
N LEU A 21 -4.65 12.30 -3.07
CA LEU A 21 -4.98 11.20 -3.96
C LEU A 21 -6.45 11.26 -4.41
N ASN A 22 -7.36 11.44 -3.47
CA ASN A 22 -8.80 11.55 -3.76
C ASN A 22 -9.13 12.79 -4.60
N LYS A 23 -8.47 13.93 -4.35
CA LYS A 23 -8.61 15.12 -5.19
C LYS A 23 -8.14 14.85 -6.62
N GLN A 24 -7.00 14.18 -6.78
CA GLN A 24 -6.48 13.84 -8.11
C GLN A 24 -7.37 12.83 -8.84
N ALA A 25 -7.92 11.83 -8.14
CA ALA A 25 -8.85 10.87 -8.71
C ALA A 25 -10.10 11.57 -9.28
N LYS A 26 -10.68 12.51 -8.52
CA LYS A 26 -11.82 13.33 -8.96
C LYS A 26 -11.49 14.16 -10.20
N LEU A 27 -10.33 14.82 -10.22
CA LEU A 27 -9.89 15.63 -11.37
C LEU A 27 -9.72 14.81 -12.66
N GLN A 28 -9.39 13.53 -12.53
CA GLN A 28 -9.22 12.61 -13.67
C GLN A 28 -10.52 11.85 -14.01
N ASN A 29 -11.65 12.21 -13.39
CA ASN A 29 -12.95 11.52 -13.50
C ASN A 29 -12.86 10.00 -13.23
N ASN A 30 -11.93 9.61 -12.37
CA ASN A 30 -11.69 8.23 -11.99
C ASN A 30 -12.58 7.89 -10.78
N LYS A 31 -13.33 6.77 -10.84
CA LYS A 31 -14.14 6.24 -9.72
C LYS A 31 -13.27 5.59 -8.63
N LEU A 32 -12.19 6.26 -8.24
CA LEU A 32 -11.18 5.74 -7.31
C LEU A 32 -11.26 6.50 -5.99
N GLU A 33 -11.06 5.76 -4.91
CA GLU A 33 -11.08 6.32 -3.56
C GLU A 33 -10.05 5.63 -2.67
N ALA A 34 -9.26 6.43 -1.98
CA ALA A 34 -8.32 6.02 -0.96
C ALA A 34 -8.90 6.33 0.43
N ARG A 35 -8.75 5.41 1.38
CA ARG A 35 -9.23 5.57 2.75
C ARG A 35 -8.22 5.04 3.76
N LEU A 36 -7.81 5.87 4.71
CA LEU A 36 -7.12 5.39 5.91
C LEU A 36 -8.05 4.48 6.70
N TYR A 37 -7.50 3.46 7.34
CA TYR A 37 -8.26 2.54 8.20
C TYR A 37 -7.65 2.40 9.60
N ASN A 38 -6.97 3.45 10.06
CA ASN A 38 -6.34 3.56 11.39
C ASN A 38 -5.49 2.34 11.77
N TYR A 39 -4.74 1.85 10.78
CA TYR A 39 -3.80 0.77 10.97
C TYR A 39 -2.42 1.25 10.55
N GLU A 40 -1.44 0.93 11.38
CA GLU A 40 -0.04 1.27 11.13
C GLU A 40 0.78 0.00 11.07
N ILE A 41 1.83 0.03 10.25
CA ILE A 41 2.82 -1.03 10.17
C ILE A 41 4.19 -0.42 10.41
N SER A 42 4.92 -1.02 11.35
CA SER A 42 6.32 -0.73 11.60
C SER A 42 7.19 -1.71 10.82
N THR A 43 8.13 -1.18 10.04
CA THR A 43 9.14 -1.99 9.34
C THR A 43 10.48 -1.87 10.08
N LYS A 44 11.30 -2.91 10.04
CA LYS A 44 12.67 -2.87 10.59
C LYS A 44 13.57 -1.95 9.76
N ASN A 45 13.37 -1.93 8.45
CA ASN A 45 14.31 -1.29 7.51
C ASN A 45 13.88 0.08 6.99
N PHE A 46 12.57 0.38 7.02
CA PHE A 46 12.00 1.50 6.26
C PHE A 46 11.25 2.53 7.12
N GLY A 47 11.03 2.25 8.41
CA GLY A 47 10.26 3.08 9.34
C GLY A 47 8.78 2.67 9.42
N ASP A 48 7.95 3.57 9.92
CA ASP A 48 6.53 3.33 10.15
C ASP A 48 5.66 3.86 9.00
N PHE A 49 4.57 3.16 8.73
CA PHE A 49 3.62 3.48 7.68
C PHE A 49 2.18 3.50 8.18
N GLU A 50 1.44 4.52 7.79
CA GLU A 50 -0.02 4.58 7.90
C GLU A 50 -0.64 3.85 6.70
N MET A 51 -1.41 2.82 6.97
CA MET A 51 -2.00 1.98 5.95
C MET A 51 -3.33 2.55 5.43
N PHE A 52 -3.60 2.33 4.15
CA PHE A 52 -4.83 2.77 3.52
C PHE A 52 -5.33 1.76 2.49
N SER A 53 -6.65 1.72 2.32
CA SER A 53 -7.29 0.92 1.29
C SER A 53 -7.53 1.78 0.05
N TRP A 54 -7.47 1.14 -1.11
CA TRP A 54 -7.80 1.74 -2.38
C TRP A 54 -8.94 0.97 -3.04
N MET A 55 -9.98 1.69 -3.44
CA MET A 55 -11.09 1.18 -4.23
C MET A 55 -10.89 1.52 -5.71
N GLY A 56 -10.84 0.48 -6.54
CA GLY A 56 -10.80 0.57 -8.01
C GLY A 56 -9.55 -0.03 -8.64
N ASP A 57 -9.07 0.52 -9.75
CA ASP A 57 -7.94 -0.06 -10.51
C ASP A 57 -6.61 0.08 -9.75
N VAL A 58 -5.98 -1.07 -9.44
CA VAL A 58 -4.72 -1.13 -8.70
C VAL A 58 -3.53 -0.55 -9.48
N GLN A 59 -3.52 -0.66 -10.81
CA GLN A 59 -2.43 -0.10 -11.63
C GLN A 59 -2.47 1.44 -11.60
N ILE A 60 -3.68 2.01 -11.56
CA ILE A 60 -3.83 3.46 -11.36
C ILE A 60 -3.40 3.84 -9.94
N ALA A 61 -3.79 3.06 -8.93
CA ALA A 61 -3.36 3.29 -7.54
C ALA A 61 -1.82 3.35 -7.43
N ARG A 62 -1.11 2.39 -8.03
CA ARG A 62 0.37 2.34 -8.08
C ARG A 62 0.96 3.59 -8.72
N LYS A 63 0.46 4.00 -9.88
CA LYS A 63 0.92 5.24 -10.55
C LYS A 63 0.68 6.47 -9.67
N MET A 64 -0.46 6.54 -9.01
CA MET A 64 -0.85 7.68 -8.18
C MET A 64 -0.05 7.77 -6.88
N ILE A 65 0.21 6.64 -6.21
CA ILE A 65 0.98 6.63 -4.96
C ILE A 65 2.45 6.99 -5.19
N ILE A 66 3.04 6.56 -6.33
CA ILE A 66 4.37 7.01 -6.74
C ILE A 66 4.40 8.53 -6.96
N LYS A 67 3.38 9.10 -7.63
CA LYS A 67 3.28 10.56 -7.82
C LYS A 67 3.17 11.30 -6.49
N ALA A 68 2.39 10.78 -5.54
CA ALA A 68 2.32 11.31 -4.19
C ALA A 68 3.69 11.28 -3.50
N SER A 69 4.37 10.13 -3.54
CA SER A 69 5.70 9.94 -2.98
C SER A 69 6.71 10.97 -3.50
N LYS A 70 6.75 11.21 -4.83
CA LYS A 70 7.61 12.27 -5.41
C LYS A 70 7.25 13.66 -4.91
N LYS A 71 5.95 13.99 -4.95
CA LYS A 71 5.46 15.33 -4.60
C LYS A 71 5.75 15.69 -3.15
N PHE A 72 5.54 14.74 -2.25
CA PHE A 72 5.66 14.94 -0.81
C PHE A 72 7.01 14.49 -0.24
N LYS A 73 7.88 13.88 -1.07
CA LYS A 73 9.21 13.38 -0.73
C LYS A 73 9.22 12.33 0.39
N VAL A 74 8.16 11.53 0.46
CA VAL A 74 7.97 10.48 1.49
C VAL A 74 8.20 9.08 0.95
N LYS A 75 8.42 8.11 1.84
CA LYS A 75 8.34 6.69 1.49
C LYS A 75 6.87 6.25 1.36
N VAL A 76 6.64 5.25 0.50
CA VAL A 76 5.32 4.62 0.32
C VAL A 76 5.46 3.12 0.15
N ILE A 77 4.44 2.39 0.57
CA ILE A 77 4.25 0.96 0.29
C ILE A 77 3.31 0.84 -0.91
N GLU A 78 3.78 0.16 -1.94
CA GLU A 78 3.06 -0.15 -3.16
C GLU A 78 2.72 -1.63 -3.20
N GLY A 79 1.49 -2.00 -2.83
CA GLY A 79 1.04 -3.39 -2.73
C GLY A 79 0.29 -3.93 -3.96
N GLY A 80 -0.43 -5.02 -3.73
CA GLY A 80 -1.27 -5.71 -4.72
C GLY A 80 -0.49 -6.62 -5.67
N TYR A 81 0.74 -7.01 -5.34
CA TYR A 81 1.50 -8.00 -6.09
C TYR A 81 1.17 -9.39 -5.56
N LYS A 82 0.00 -9.91 -5.95
CA LYS A 82 -0.44 -11.24 -5.52
C LYS A 82 0.53 -12.32 -6.03
N PRO A 83 0.83 -13.36 -5.22
CA PRO A 83 1.61 -14.50 -5.67
C PRO A 83 0.98 -15.15 -6.91
N LYS A 84 1.83 -15.60 -7.83
CA LYS A 84 1.39 -16.33 -9.04
C LYS A 84 0.77 -17.68 -8.69
N GLU A 85 1.22 -18.32 -7.61
CA GLU A 85 0.74 -19.64 -7.21
C GLU A 85 -0.49 -19.54 -6.31
N LYS A 86 -1.58 -20.18 -6.75
CA LYS A 86 -2.77 -20.44 -5.93
C LYS A 86 -2.51 -21.58 -4.95
N LEU A 87 -1.58 -21.41 -4.03
CA LEU A 87 -1.43 -22.38 -2.94
C LEU A 87 -2.68 -22.29 -2.04
N ILE A 88 -3.30 -23.44 -1.74
CA ILE A 88 -4.42 -23.56 -0.79
C ILE A 88 -3.86 -23.34 0.62
N LYS A 89 -3.59 -22.08 0.97
CA LYS A 89 -2.63 -21.75 2.03
C LYS A 89 -3.13 -21.30 3.41
N MET A 90 -4.36 -21.48 3.91
CA MET A 90 -4.87 -20.89 5.20
C MET A 90 -4.72 -19.35 5.43
N LYS A 91 -3.65 -18.71 4.96
CA LYS A 91 -3.35 -17.27 4.92
C LYS A 91 -3.42 -16.75 3.48
N LYS A 92 -3.71 -15.46 3.33
CA LYS A 92 -3.47 -14.70 2.09
C LYS A 92 -2.11 -14.04 2.20
N PHE A 93 -1.41 -13.97 1.07
CA PHE A 93 -0.14 -13.30 0.95
C PHE A 93 -0.24 -12.18 -0.07
N ASP A 94 0.49 -11.11 0.15
CA ASP A 94 0.68 -10.06 -0.83
C ASP A 94 2.11 -9.54 -0.76
N PHE A 95 2.70 -9.32 -1.92
CA PHE A 95 4.01 -8.71 -2.00
C PHE A 95 3.82 -7.21 -2.22
N ALA A 96 4.69 -6.42 -1.59
CA ALA A 96 4.70 -4.99 -1.77
C ALA A 96 6.11 -4.47 -1.98
N LYS A 97 6.20 -3.34 -2.66
CA LYS A 97 7.45 -2.61 -2.86
C LYS A 97 7.45 -1.38 -1.99
N VAL A 98 8.57 -1.13 -1.32
CA VAL A 98 8.81 0.15 -0.65
C VAL A 98 9.48 1.09 -1.64
N LYS A 99 8.88 2.27 -1.84
CA LYS A 99 9.37 3.26 -2.80
C LYS A 99 9.62 4.60 -2.16
N LYS A 100 10.61 5.33 -2.71
CA LYS A 100 10.84 6.76 -2.47
C LYS A 100 10.95 7.46 -3.82
N GLY A 101 9.88 8.13 -4.22
CA GLY A 101 9.69 8.59 -5.59
C GLY A 101 9.61 7.40 -6.55
N ASP A 102 10.39 7.42 -7.63
CA ASP A 102 10.48 6.29 -8.58
C ASP A 102 11.34 5.13 -8.06
N LYS A 103 12.22 5.40 -7.10
CA LYS A 103 13.20 4.42 -6.63
C LYS A 103 12.51 3.39 -5.75
N THR A 104 12.63 2.11 -6.12
CA THR A 104 12.32 0.99 -5.21
C THR A 104 13.51 0.82 -4.27
N ILE A 105 13.26 0.90 -2.97
CA ILE A 105 14.29 0.82 -1.91
C ILE A 105 14.22 -0.49 -1.11
N GLY A 106 13.19 -1.30 -1.36
CA GLY A 106 13.03 -2.61 -0.74
C GLY A 106 11.70 -3.26 -1.09
N GLN A 107 11.47 -4.42 -0.51
CA GLN A 107 10.29 -5.25 -0.71
C GLN A 107 9.79 -5.78 0.64
N LEU A 108 8.48 -6.01 0.73
CA LEU A 108 7.81 -6.57 1.90
C LEU A 108 6.97 -7.77 1.48
N GLU A 109 6.96 -8.82 2.30
CA GLU A 109 5.98 -9.89 2.22
C GLU A 109 4.95 -9.70 3.33
N PHE A 110 3.68 -9.49 2.95
CA PHE A 110 2.57 -9.42 3.87
C PHE A 110 1.83 -10.75 3.93
N ALA A 111 1.34 -11.10 5.13
CA ALA A 111 0.38 -12.16 5.32
C ALA A 111 -0.82 -11.70 6.16
N VAL A 112 -1.98 -12.27 5.86
CA VAL A 112 -3.19 -12.09 6.68
C VAL A 112 -3.95 -13.42 6.77
N SER A 113 -4.50 -13.72 7.95
CA SER A 113 -5.35 -14.90 8.14
C SER A 113 -6.57 -14.84 7.21
N ARG A 114 -7.00 -15.99 6.66
CA ARG A 114 -8.31 -16.08 5.98
C ARG A 114 -9.48 -16.18 6.94
N PHE A 115 -9.23 -16.45 8.21
CA PHE A 115 -10.23 -16.59 9.25
C PHE A 115 -10.20 -15.36 10.16
N GLY A 116 -11.37 -14.75 10.39
CA GLY A 116 -11.55 -13.56 11.22
C GLY A 116 -11.25 -12.23 10.52
N ASN A 117 -11.37 -11.13 11.27
CA ASN A 117 -11.02 -9.77 10.85
C ASN A 117 -9.53 -9.50 11.14
N ALA A 118 -8.66 -10.21 10.43
CA ALA A 118 -7.22 -10.07 10.61
C ALA A 118 -6.66 -8.88 9.80
N GLN A 119 -5.69 -8.17 10.39
CA GLN A 119 -4.91 -7.12 9.74
C GLN A 119 -3.70 -7.72 9.00
N TRP A 120 -3.12 -6.97 8.07
CA TRP A 120 -1.93 -7.41 7.34
C TRP A 120 -0.66 -7.31 8.18
N GLU A 121 0.05 -8.42 8.35
CA GLU A 121 1.31 -8.48 9.10
C GLU A 121 2.50 -8.68 8.16
N ILE A 122 3.64 -8.07 8.48
CA ILE A 122 4.90 -8.32 7.77
C ILE A 122 5.43 -9.70 8.15
N GLN A 123 5.72 -10.54 7.16
CA GLN A 123 6.44 -11.80 7.34
C GLN A 123 7.92 -11.66 7.02
N ASP A 124 8.26 -10.85 6.01
CA ASP A 124 9.64 -10.63 5.58
C ASP A 124 9.85 -9.23 5.00
N GLU A 125 11.10 -8.74 5.07
CA GLU A 125 11.54 -7.45 4.54
C GLU A 125 12.92 -7.53 3.91
N GLU A 126 13.04 -7.15 2.63
CA GLU A 126 14.31 -7.11 1.91
C GLU A 126 14.66 -5.66 1.53
N ARG A 127 15.91 -5.24 1.79
CA ARG A 127 16.42 -3.92 1.43
C ARG A 127 17.31 -4.01 0.19
N HIS A 128 17.12 -3.09 -0.75
CA HIS A 128 17.94 -2.95 -1.96
C HIS A 128 19.02 -1.86 -1.80
#